data_AF-A0A2K3P7S7-F1
#
_entry.id   AF-A0A2K3P7S7-F1
#
_cell.length_a   1.000
_cell.length_b   1.000
_cell.length_c   1.000
_cell.angle_alpha   90.00
_cell.angle_beta   90.00
_cell.angle_gamma   90.00
#
_symmetry.space_group_name_H-M   'P 1'
#
loop_
_entity.id
_entity.type
_entity.pdbx_description
1 polymer ?
#
loop_
_entity_poly.entity_id
_entity_poly.type
_entity_poly.pdbx_seq_one_letter_code
_entity_poly.pdbx_strand_id
1 'polypeptide(L)'
;MKLISPLLDLTKSESDIKEVAACVIYNVTRGSSEQMMSLPGKESIEVLCELLSSTDQKILESCLKGLDNLLANSAMAEIFFEMVDESVLDYGGVIDKLIALKKHDNTEIGDMAKKIEDKWIAH
;
A
#
# COMPACT_ATOMS: atom_id res chain seq x y z
N MET A 1 3.12 18.38 -7.04
CA MET A 1 4.41 18.11 -6.35
C MET A 1 4.58 16.60 -6.31
N LYS A 2 5.63 16.02 -6.92
CA LYS A 2 5.82 14.55 -6.93
C LYS A 2 6.45 14.13 -5.60
N LEU A 3 5.61 13.71 -4.65
CA LEU A 3 6.03 13.26 -3.32
C LEU A 3 6.65 11.84 -3.33
N ILE A 4 6.40 11.07 -4.39
CA ILE A 4 6.70 9.63 -4.43
C ILE A 4 8.20 9.32 -4.51
N SER A 5 8.95 10.03 -5.36
CA SER A 5 10.37 9.70 -5.56
C SER A 5 11.21 9.87 -4.29
N PRO A 6 11.04 10.94 -3.48
CA PRO A 6 11.67 11.01 -2.16
C PRO A 6 11.20 9.90 -1.19
N LEU A 7 9.92 9.49 -1.25
CA LEU A 7 9.39 8.43 -0.38
C LEU A 7 9.97 7.05 -0.72
N LEU A 8 10.25 6.77 -1.99
CA LEU A 8 10.90 5.54 -2.45
C LEU A 8 12.34 5.42 -1.95
N ASP A 9 13.08 6.53 -1.89
CA ASP A 9 14.42 6.52 -1.30
C ASP A 9 14.38 6.31 0.21
N LEU A 10 13.33 6.83 0.86
CA LEU A 10 13.11 6.66 2.30
C LEU A 10 12.75 5.21 2.67
N THR A 11 12.05 4.46 1.81
CA THR A 11 11.75 3.03 2.09
C THR A 11 12.97 2.12 2.00
N LYS A 12 14.10 2.59 1.46
CA LYS A 12 15.38 1.87 1.43
C LYS A 12 16.26 2.11 2.67
N SER A 13 15.79 2.91 3.62
CA SER A 13 16.52 3.29 4.84
C SER A 13 16.00 2.56 6.09
N GLU A 14 16.55 2.89 7.28
CA GLU A 14 16.27 2.19 8.55
C GLU A 14 14.78 2.18 8.95
N SER A 15 14.40 1.30 9.89
CA SER A 15 12.99 1.03 10.27
C SER A 15 12.16 2.29 10.54
N ASP A 16 12.74 3.27 11.23
CA ASP A 16 12.06 4.48 11.67
C ASP A 16 11.65 5.35 10.47
N ILE A 17 12.36 5.24 9.34
CA ILE A 17 12.08 6.00 8.12
C ILE A 17 11.04 5.28 7.24
N LYS A 18 10.99 3.94 7.28
CA LYS A 18 9.90 3.16 6.65
C LYS A 18 8.55 3.45 7.32
N GLU A 19 8.53 3.66 8.64
CA GLU A 19 7.34 4.08 9.38
C GLU A 19 6.85 5.46 8.89
N VAL A 20 7.75 6.40 8.61
CA VAL A 20 7.41 7.71 8.04
C VAL A 20 6.81 7.56 6.64
N ALA A 21 7.37 6.71 5.79
CA ALA A 21 6.80 6.47 4.45
C ALA A 21 5.39 5.87 4.51
N ALA A 22 5.17 4.88 5.38
CA ALA A 22 3.84 4.30 5.62
C ALA A 22 2.85 5.33 6.16
N CYS A 23 3.29 6.18 7.10
CA CYS A 23 2.48 7.25 7.68
C CYS A 23 2.13 8.33 6.64
N VAL A 24 3.05 8.67 5.74
CA VAL A 24 2.79 9.61 4.64
C VAL A 24 1.76 9.04 3.67
N ILE A 25 1.88 7.77 3.27
CA ILE A 25 0.86 7.11 2.43
C ILE A 25 -0.50 7.14 3.12
N TYR A 26 -0.56 6.72 4.39
CA TYR A 26 -1.80 6.77 5.16
C TYR A 26 -2.41 8.17 5.20
N ASN A 27 -1.60 9.21 5.45
CA ASN A 27 -2.11 10.58 5.53
C ASN A 27 -2.56 11.14 4.19
N VAL A 28 -1.87 10.81 3.09
CA VAL A 28 -2.28 11.23 1.74
C VAL A 28 -3.61 10.60 1.35
N THR A 29 -3.87 9.35 1.76
CA THR A 29 -5.16 8.66 1.51
C THR A 29 -6.33 9.23 2.31
N ARG A 30 -6.08 10.08 3.31
CA ARG A 30 -7.13 10.82 4.05
C ARG A 30 -7.40 12.22 3.50
N GLY A 31 -6.64 12.63 2.49
CA GLY A 31 -6.72 13.93 1.85
C GLY A 31 -7.81 14.05 0.79
N SER A 32 -7.73 15.10 -0.03
CA SER A 32 -8.60 15.26 -1.20
C SER A 32 -8.25 14.26 -2.30
N SER A 33 -9.17 14.01 -3.24
CA SER A 33 -8.91 13.15 -4.40
C SER A 33 -7.68 13.62 -5.20
N GLU A 34 -7.39 14.93 -5.25
CA GLU A 34 -6.19 15.49 -5.88
C GLU A 34 -4.90 15.08 -5.17
N GLN A 35 -4.91 15.02 -3.83
CA GLN A 35 -3.79 14.52 -3.05
C GLN A 35 -3.62 13.02 -3.26
N MET A 36 -4.72 12.27 -3.30
CA MET A 36 -4.70 10.83 -3.57
C MET A 36 -4.16 10.54 -4.98
N MET A 37 -4.50 11.34 -5.99
CA MET A 37 -3.97 11.28 -7.36
C MET A 37 -2.47 11.59 -7.47
N SER A 38 -1.82 12.00 -6.39
CA SER A 38 -0.35 12.11 -6.35
C SER A 38 0.36 10.82 -5.95
N LEU A 39 -0.39 9.77 -5.57
CA LEU A 39 0.10 8.42 -5.25
C LEU A 39 0.17 7.43 -6.43
N PRO A 40 -0.60 7.49 -7.53
CA PRO A 40 -0.51 6.51 -8.59
C PRO A 40 0.81 6.65 -9.37
N GLY A 41 1.67 5.63 -9.33
CA GLY A 41 2.94 5.54 -10.06
C GLY A 41 3.66 4.20 -9.82
N LYS A 42 4.51 3.73 -10.75
CA LYS A 42 5.28 2.48 -10.58
C LYS A 42 6.06 2.45 -9.26
N GLU A 43 6.66 3.59 -8.89
CA GLU A 43 7.40 3.79 -7.64
C GLU A 43 6.54 3.53 -6.39
N SER A 44 5.24 3.80 -6.45
CA SER A 44 4.32 3.60 -5.33
C SER A 44 4.02 2.15 -5.08
N ILE A 45 3.91 1.36 -6.15
CA ILE A 45 3.76 -0.09 -6.04
C ILE A 45 5.01 -0.68 -5.38
N GLU A 46 6.20 -0.24 -5.78
CA GLU A 46 7.46 -0.66 -5.16
C GLU A 46 7.50 -0.34 -3.66
N VAL A 47 7.11 0.89 -3.30
CA VAL A 47 7.00 1.30 -1.89
C VAL A 47 6.00 0.43 -1.13
N LEU A 48 4.81 0.18 -1.68
CA LEU A 48 3.78 -0.64 -1.03
C LEU A 48 4.25 -2.08 -0.83
N CYS A 49 4.89 -2.68 -1.84
CA CYS A 49 5.46 -4.02 -1.74
C CYS A 49 6.54 -4.13 -0.65
N GLU A 50 7.39 -3.10 -0.52
CA GLU A 50 8.41 -3.03 0.52
C GLU A 50 7.78 -2.91 1.92
N LEU A 51 6.79 -2.03 2.09
CA LEU A 51 6.09 -1.84 3.37
C LEU A 51 5.31 -3.09 3.79
N LEU A 52 4.62 -3.76 2.85
CA LEU A 52 3.89 -5.01 3.10
C LEU A 52 4.82 -6.22 3.36
N SER A 53 6.12 -6.07 3.08
CA SER A 53 7.14 -7.08 3.42
C SER A 53 7.80 -6.82 4.78
N SER A 54 7.42 -5.76 5.48
CA SER A 54 7.96 -5.43 6.80
C SER A 54 7.61 -6.48 7.84
N THR A 55 8.53 -6.74 8.78
CA THR A 55 8.26 -7.55 9.98
C THR A 55 7.70 -6.71 11.13
N ASP A 56 7.71 -5.38 11.00
CA ASP A 56 7.14 -4.46 11.99
C ASP A 56 5.61 -4.36 11.81
N GLN A 57 4.88 -4.81 12.83
CA GLN A 57 3.43 -4.83 12.84
C GLN A 57 2.81 -3.43 12.67
N LYS A 58 3.42 -2.38 13.22
CA LYS A 58 2.89 -1.01 13.11
C LYS A 58 2.98 -0.49 11.69
N ILE A 59 4.07 -0.83 11.00
CA ILE A 59 4.27 -0.49 9.58
C ILE A 59 3.22 -1.22 8.73
N LEU A 60 3.05 -2.53 8.95
CA LEU A 60 2.05 -3.33 8.26
C LEU A 60 0.64 -2.78 8.45
N GLU A 61 0.24 -2.52 9.71
CA GLU A 61 -1.06 -1.95 10.02
C GLU A 61 -1.28 -0.59 9.35
N SER A 62 -0.30 0.29 9.40
CA SER A 62 -0.40 1.63 8.80
C SER A 62 -0.54 1.55 7.29
N CYS A 63 0.23 0.66 6.65
CA CYS A 63 0.15 0.41 5.21
C CYS A 63 -1.21 -0.16 4.81
N LEU A 64 -1.70 -1.18 5.52
CA LEU A 64 -3.00 -1.80 5.25
C LEU A 64 -4.16 -0.81 5.46
N LYS A 65 -4.12 0.02 6.52
CA LYS A 65 -5.10 1.09 6.75
C LYS A 65 -5.07 2.13 5.61
N GLY A 66 -3.89 2.47 5.10
CA GLY A 66 -3.74 3.34 3.94
C GLY A 66 -4.38 2.75 2.68
N LEU A 67 -4.14 1.47 2.40
CA LEU A 67 -4.76 0.76 1.28
C LEU A 67 -6.28 0.69 1.41
N ASP A 68 -6.82 0.39 2.60
CA ASP A 68 -8.26 0.33 2.83
C ASP A 68 -8.95 1.68 2.56
N ASN A 69 -8.31 2.79 2.95
CA ASN A 69 -8.76 4.15 2.66
C ASN A 69 -8.70 4.49 1.18
N LEU A 70 -7.59 4.12 0.51
CA LEU A 70 -7.42 4.35 -0.92
C LEU A 70 -8.53 3.65 -1.72
N LEU A 71 -8.78 2.38 -1.39
CA LEU A 71 -9.80 1.55 -2.03
C LEU A 71 -11.24 1.93 -1.64
N ALA A 72 -11.43 2.77 -0.62
CA ALA A 72 -12.77 3.26 -0.27
C ALA A 72 -13.28 4.32 -1.26
N ASN A 73 -12.38 4.97 -2.02
CA ASN A 73 -12.74 5.90 -3.09
C ASN A 73 -12.73 5.16 -4.43
N SER A 74 -13.90 4.97 -5.05
CA SER A 74 -14.04 4.13 -6.26
C SER A 74 -13.18 4.61 -7.45
N ALA A 75 -13.05 5.92 -7.66
CA ALA A 75 -12.21 6.46 -8.73
C ALA A 75 -10.72 6.22 -8.47
N MET A 76 -10.29 6.29 -7.20
CA MET A 76 -8.91 5.97 -6.83
C MET A 76 -8.64 4.47 -6.87
N ALA A 77 -9.64 3.66 -6.51
CA ALA A 77 -9.57 2.21 -6.57
C ALA A 77 -9.36 1.76 -8.02
N GLU A 78 -10.18 2.24 -8.97
CA GLU A 78 -10.01 1.94 -10.41
C GLU A 78 -8.60 2.22 -10.91
N ILE A 79 -8.08 3.43 -10.64
CA ILE A 79 -6.72 3.82 -11.03
C ILE A 79 -5.68 2.89 -10.40
N PHE A 80 -5.84 2.56 -9.12
CA PHE A 80 -4.90 1.70 -8.40
C PHE A 80 -4.95 0.24 -8.90
N PHE A 81 -6.12 -0.27 -9.24
CA PHE A 81 -6.30 -1.61 -9.79
C PHE A 81 -5.58 -1.75 -11.13
N GLU A 82 -5.82 -0.84 -12.07
CA GLU A 82 -5.14 -0.79 -13.38
C GLU A 82 -3.61 -0.78 -13.22
N MET A 83 -3.12 0.01 -12.26
CA MET A 83 -1.71 0.14 -11.97
C MET A 83 -1.04 -1.12 -11.40
N VAL A 84 -1.68 -1.79 -10.45
CA VAL A 84 -1.10 -3.01 -9.89
C VAL A 84 -1.09 -4.10 -10.95
N ASP A 85 -2.13 -4.23 -11.77
CA ASP A 85 -2.22 -5.19 -12.87
C ASP A 85 -1.06 -5.01 -13.86
N GLU A 86 -0.70 -3.76 -14.20
CA GLU A 86 0.49 -3.47 -15.00
C GLU A 86 1.82 -3.82 -14.29
N SER A 87 1.84 -3.76 -12.96
CA SER A 87 3.05 -3.95 -12.14
C SER A 87 3.35 -5.39 -11.71
N VAL A 88 2.39 -6.32 -11.88
CA VAL A 88 2.48 -7.73 -11.42
C VAL A 88 3.75 -8.42 -11.96
N LEU A 89 4.26 -7.97 -13.11
CA LEU A 89 5.39 -8.62 -13.79
C LEU A 89 6.77 -8.44 -13.12
N ASP A 90 6.97 -7.46 -12.24
CA ASP A 90 8.33 -7.12 -11.75
C ASP A 90 8.62 -7.46 -10.25
N TYR A 91 7.62 -7.48 -9.34
CA TYR A 91 7.90 -7.46 -7.88
C TYR A 91 7.18 -8.54 -7.02
N GLY A 92 6.51 -9.51 -7.63
CA GLY A 92 5.58 -10.39 -6.91
C GLY A 92 4.32 -9.65 -6.44
N GLY A 93 4.11 -8.41 -6.89
CA GLY A 93 2.88 -7.65 -6.73
C GLY A 93 2.44 -7.30 -5.30
N VAL A 94 1.56 -6.31 -5.19
CA VAL A 94 0.88 -6.00 -3.93
C VAL A 94 -0.01 -7.17 -3.50
N ILE A 95 -0.57 -7.91 -4.46
CA ILE A 95 -1.51 -9.01 -4.22
C ILE A 95 -0.84 -10.22 -3.54
N ASP A 96 0.35 -10.67 -3.97
CA ASP A 96 0.97 -11.84 -3.31
C ASP A 96 1.38 -11.52 -1.88
N LYS A 97 1.75 -10.26 -1.62
CA LYS A 97 2.04 -9.76 -0.26
C LYS A 97 0.80 -9.81 0.62
N LEU A 98 -0.35 -9.35 0.11
CA LEU A 98 -1.63 -9.46 0.82
C LEU A 98 -1.99 -10.93 1.10
N ILE A 99 -1.81 -11.82 0.11
CA ILE A 99 -2.06 -13.26 0.27
C ILE A 99 -1.18 -13.86 1.38
N ALA A 100 0.09 -13.47 1.44
CA ALA A 100 1.01 -13.92 2.48
C ALA A 100 0.59 -13.41 3.88
N LEU A 101 0.19 -12.14 3.97
CA LEU A 101 -0.20 -11.50 5.24
C LEU A 101 -1.48 -12.09 5.84
N LYS A 102 -2.35 -12.76 5.07
CA LYS A 102 -3.52 -13.48 5.61
C LYS A 102 -3.17 -14.56 6.64
N LYS A 103 -1.93 -15.08 6.60
CA LYS A 103 -1.44 -16.11 7.53
C LYS A 103 -0.55 -15.53 8.64
N HIS A 104 -0.52 -14.21 8.79
CA HIS A 104 0.29 -13.54 9.79
C HIS A 104 -0.18 -13.90 11.21
N ASP A 105 0.75 -13.99 12.16
CA ASP A 105 0.47 -14.42 13.54
C ASP A 105 -0.48 -13.45 14.28
N ASN A 106 -0.43 -12.17 13.91
CA ASN A 106 -1.42 -11.17 14.32
C ASN A 106 -2.66 -11.28 13.43
N THR A 107 -3.77 -11.75 14.02
CA THR A 107 -5.04 -11.97 13.33
C THR A 107 -5.65 -10.69 12.77
N GLU A 108 -5.44 -9.53 13.39
CA GLU A 108 -5.96 -8.25 12.89
C GLU A 108 -5.31 -7.86 11.56
N ILE A 109 -4.00 -8.10 11.41
CA ILE A 109 -3.27 -7.90 10.15
C ILE A 109 -3.80 -8.86 9.08
N GLY A 110 -4.01 -10.14 9.44
CA GLY A 110 -4.55 -11.14 8.53
C GLY A 110 -5.96 -10.79 8.02
N ASP A 111 -6.84 -10.33 8.92
CA ASP A 111 -8.20 -9.91 8.59
C ASP A 111 -8.22 -8.65 7.70
N MET A 112 -7.36 -7.68 7.99
CA MET A 112 -7.18 -6.49 7.14
C MET A 112 -6.70 -6.86 5.74
N ALA A 113 -5.71 -7.73 5.63
CA ALA A 113 -5.20 -8.19 4.33
C ALA A 113 -6.28 -8.90 3.52
N LYS A 114 -7.05 -9.79 4.15
CA LYS A 114 -8.17 -10.48 3.51
C LYS A 114 -9.23 -9.51 3.01
N LYS A 115 -9.62 -8.51 3.80
CA LYS A 115 -10.60 -7.49 3.40
C LYS A 115 -10.16 -6.73 2.15
N ILE A 116 -8.88 -6.37 2.06
CA ILE A 116 -8.33 -5.63 0.93
C ILE A 116 -8.29 -6.51 -0.32
N GLU A 117 -7.88 -7.78 -0.18
CA GLU A 117 -7.91 -8.76 -1.27
C GLU A 117 -9.35 -9.02 -1.78
N ASP A 118 -10.33 -9.15 -0.88
CA ASP A 118 -11.73 -9.35 -1.26
C ASP A 118 -12.28 -8.16 -2.08
N LYS A 119 -11.87 -6.93 -1.73
CA LYS A 119 -12.19 -5.72 -2.52
C LYS A 119 -11.53 -5.74 -3.90
N TRP A 120 -10.36 -6.33 -4.02
CA TRP A 120 -9.65 -6.51 -5.29
C TRP A 120 -10.39 -7.48 -6.20
N ILE A 121 -10.74 -8.66 -5.69
CA ILE A 121 -11.39 -9.72 -6.46
C ILE A 121 -12.79 -9.31 -6.95
N ALA A 122 -13.46 -8.43 -6.19
CA ALA A 122 -14.79 -7.94 -6.53
C ALA A 122 -14.80 -6.82 -7.59
N HIS A 123 -13.62 -6.28 -7.96
CA HIS A 123 -13.46 -5.29 -9.01
C HIS A 123 -13.34 -5.97 -10.38
#